data_AF-A0A2V5SAL2-F1
#
_entry.id   AF-A0A2V5SAL2-F1
#
_cell.length_a   1.000
_cell.length_b   1.000
_cell.length_c   1.000
_cell.angle_alpha   90.00
_cell.angle_beta   90.00
_cell.angle_gamma   90.00
#
_symmetry.space_group_name_H-M   'P 1'
#
loop_
_entity.id
_entity.type
_entity.pdbx_description
1 polymer ?
#
loop_
_entity_poly.entity_id
_entity_poly.type
_entity_poly.pdbx_seq_one_letter_code
_entity_poly.pdbx_strand_id
1 'polypeptide(L)'
;YHVSFTKEEEAKGRVYYNYGMGEFMSDELPGLSVFYKNEDGDIFHTYSTYARGLDILVGTYNFLDLVPKGRDEDPDATMSWVRHHDRY
;
A
#
# COMPACT_ATOMS: atom_id res chain seq x y z
N TYR A 1 -4.69 -7.37 5.00
CA TYR A 1 -6.07 -7.20 5.49
C TYR A 1 -6.70 -5.99 4.82
N HIS A 2 -7.83 -6.14 4.14
CA HIS A 2 -8.55 -5.07 3.40
C HIS A 2 -7.68 -4.32 2.36
N VAL A 3 -7.08 -5.07 1.43
CA VAL A 3 -6.22 -4.52 0.36
C VAL A 3 -6.56 -5.04 -1.04
N SER A 4 -7.40 -6.06 -1.14
CA SER A 4 -7.88 -6.62 -2.40
C SER A 4 -9.39 -6.46 -2.42
N PHE A 5 -9.94 -6.04 -3.55
CA PHE A 5 -11.35 -5.66 -3.68
C PHE A 5 -12.05 -6.48 -4.75
N THR A 6 -13.32 -6.78 -4.49
CA THR A 6 -14.19 -7.52 -5.41
C THR A 6 -14.70 -6.62 -6.53
N LYS A 7 -15.16 -7.23 -7.63
CA LYS A 7 -15.83 -6.51 -8.74
C LYS A 7 -17.10 -5.77 -8.30
N GLU A 8 -17.77 -6.27 -7.26
CA GLU A 8 -18.94 -5.59 -6.68
C GLU A 8 -18.55 -4.32 -5.93
N GLU A 9 -17.41 -4.31 -5.25
CA GLU A 9 -16.87 -3.14 -4.57
C GLU A 9 -16.34 -2.10 -5.56
N GLU A 10 -15.67 -2.55 -6.63
CA GLU A 10 -15.29 -1.72 -7.77
C GLU A 10 -16.52 -1.03 -8.38
N ALA A 11 -17.60 -1.77 -8.64
CA ALA A 11 -18.83 -1.23 -9.21
C ALA A 11 -19.51 -0.18 -8.32
N LYS A 12 -19.31 -0.25 -7.00
CA LYS A 12 -19.79 0.76 -6.03
C LYS A 12 -18.92 2.02 -6.01
N GLY A 13 -17.71 1.97 -6.60
CA GLY A 13 -16.77 3.08 -6.68
C GLY A 13 -16.16 3.48 -5.33
N ARG A 14 -16.45 2.76 -4.24
CA ARG A 14 -15.94 3.05 -2.89
C ARG A 14 -15.56 1.79 -2.16
N VAL A 15 -14.39 1.83 -1.51
CA VAL A 15 -13.79 0.69 -0.82
C VAL A 15 -13.35 1.06 0.59
N TYR A 16 -13.34 0.07 1.49
CA TYR A 16 -12.77 0.24 2.82
C TYR A 16 -11.26 -0.02 2.77
N TYR A 17 -10.46 1.00 2.99
CA TYR A 17 -9.01 0.95 2.95
C TYR A 17 -8.43 1.96 3.95
N ASN A 18 -7.34 1.60 4.63
CA ASN A 18 -6.70 2.46 5.64
C ASN A 18 -7.67 2.99 6.72
N TYR A 19 -8.46 2.08 7.29
CA TYR A 19 -9.45 2.35 8.35
C TYR A 19 -10.56 3.36 7.98
N GLY A 20 -10.82 3.58 6.69
CA GLY A 20 -11.87 4.48 6.21
C GLY A 20 -12.44 4.08 4.86
N MET A 21 -13.54 4.71 4.48
CA MET A 21 -14.17 4.53 3.16
C MET A 21 -13.59 5.55 2.17
N GLY A 22 -12.82 5.07 1.19
CA GLY A 22 -12.24 5.85 0.11
C GLY A 22 -12.87 5.57 -1.25
N GLU A 23 -12.40 6.28 -2.28
CA GLU A 23 -12.70 5.95 -3.68
C GLU A 23 -11.96 4.67 -4.10
N PHE A 24 -12.58 3.92 -5.00
CA PHE A 24 -11.89 2.82 -5.66
C PHE A 24 -10.78 3.36 -6.56
N MET A 25 -9.55 2.91 -6.34
CA MET A 25 -8.38 3.31 -7.14
C MET A 25 -7.80 2.15 -7.95
N SER A 26 -7.87 0.94 -7.41
CA SER A 26 -7.28 -0.28 -7.95
C SER A 26 -7.93 -1.49 -7.29
N ASP A 27 -7.92 -2.65 -7.96
CA ASP A 27 -8.39 -3.92 -7.41
C ASP A 27 -7.46 -4.48 -6.32
N GLU A 28 -6.18 -4.08 -6.36
CA GLU A 28 -5.22 -4.26 -5.27
C GLU A 28 -4.55 -2.95 -4.85
N LEU A 29 -4.43 -2.73 -3.54
CA LEU A 29 -3.75 -1.59 -2.92
C LEU A 29 -2.63 -2.03 -1.99
N PRO A 30 -1.60 -1.19 -1.77
CA PRO A 30 -0.46 -1.56 -0.92
C PRO A 30 -0.86 -1.65 0.56
N GLY A 31 -0.52 -2.76 1.21
CA GLY A 31 -0.70 -2.92 2.64
C GLY A 31 0.17 -4.02 3.22
N LEU A 32 0.59 -3.85 4.46
CA LEU A 32 1.22 -4.89 5.27
C LEU A 32 0.34 -5.15 6.49
N SER A 33 0.22 -6.42 6.87
CA SER A 33 -0.52 -6.83 8.06
C SER A 33 0.28 -7.87 8.83
N VAL A 34 0.29 -7.77 10.15
CA VAL A 34 0.88 -8.78 11.04
C VAL A 34 -0.25 -9.47 11.79
N PHE A 35 -0.16 -10.79 11.82
CA PHE A 35 -1.08 -11.63 12.56
C PHE A 35 -0.31 -12.44 13.60
N TYR A 36 -0.91 -12.58 14.77
CA TYR A 36 -0.39 -13.43 15.84
C TYR A 36 -1.37 -14.57 16.09
N LYS A 37 -0.85 -15.79 16.26
CA LYS A 37 -1.64 -16.95 16.65
C LYS A 37 -1.23 -17.38 18.06
N ASN A 38 -2.18 -17.46 18.99
CA ASN A 38 -1.90 -17.92 20.36
C ASN A 38 -1.86 -19.45 20.46
N GLU A 39 -1.60 -19.97 21.65
CA GLU A 39 -1.53 -21.41 21.95
C GLU A 39 -2.89 -22.11 21.78
N ASP A 40 -3.99 -21.42 22.05
CA ASP A 40 -5.37 -21.91 21.88
C ASP A 40 -5.82 -21.94 20.41
N GLY A 41 -5.04 -21.33 19.52
CA GLY A 41 -5.26 -21.31 18.08
C GLY A 41 -6.00 -20.08 17.54
N ASP A 42 -6.35 -19.12 18.40
CA ASP A 42 -6.96 -17.84 18.02
C ASP A 42 -5.97 -16.98 17.22
N ILE A 43 -6.50 -16.26 16.22
CA ILE A 43 -5.73 -15.37 15.34
C ILE A 43 -6.10 -13.92 15.65
N PHE A 44 -5.08 -13.12 15.94
CA PHE A 44 -5.19 -11.68 16.23
C PHE A 44 -4.56 -10.89 15.10
N HIS A 45 -5.23 -9.83 14.64
CA HIS A 45 -4.65 -8.82 13.77
C HIS A 45 -3.98 -7.76 14.64
N THR A 46 -2.65 -7.78 14.72
CA THR A 46 -1.88 -7.00 15.72
C THR A 46 -1.32 -5.71 15.15
N TYR A 47 -1.17 -5.63 13.82
CA TYR A 47 -0.67 -4.45 13.15
C TYR A 47 -1.12 -4.41 11.70
N SER A 48 -1.38 -3.21 11.20
CA SER A 48 -1.51 -2.96 9.78
C SER A 48 -0.98 -1.59 9.42
N THR A 49 -0.36 -1.52 8.25
CA THR A 49 0.02 -0.27 7.61
C THR A 49 -0.38 -0.30 6.14
N TYR A 50 -0.64 0.88 5.59
CA TYR A 50 -1.22 1.08 4.28
C TYR A 50 -0.50 2.23 3.58
N ALA A 51 -0.57 2.27 2.25
CA ALA A 51 -0.01 3.35 1.44
C ALA A 51 1.44 3.69 1.86
N ARG A 52 1.70 4.96 2.21
CA ARG A 52 3.04 5.45 2.56
C ARG A 52 3.62 4.86 3.83
N GLY A 53 2.81 4.21 4.65
CA GLY A 53 3.32 3.52 5.83
C GLY A 53 4.14 2.27 5.47
N LEU A 54 4.22 1.88 4.20
CA LEU A 54 5.14 0.86 3.68
C LEU A 54 6.47 1.45 3.19
N ASP A 55 6.63 2.78 3.10
CA ASP A 55 7.82 3.42 2.51
C ASP A 55 9.12 2.94 3.19
N ILE A 56 9.08 2.71 4.51
CA ILE A 56 10.24 2.20 5.28
C ILE A 56 10.77 0.85 4.78
N LEU A 57 9.90 0.03 4.17
CA LEU A 57 10.26 -1.27 3.60
C LEU A 57 10.85 -1.14 2.20
N VAL A 58 10.69 0.02 1.56
CA VAL A 58 11.32 0.36 0.29
C VAL A 58 12.69 0.96 0.57
N GLY A 59 13.68 0.11 0.82
CA GLY A 59 15.02 0.53 1.23
C GLY A 59 15.67 1.58 0.31
N THR A 60 15.38 1.54 -1.00
CA THR A 60 15.83 2.56 -1.96
C THR A 60 15.36 3.96 -1.60
N TYR A 61 14.12 4.13 -1.13
CA TYR A 61 13.59 5.43 -0.73
C TYR A 61 14.37 6.02 0.44
N ASN A 62 14.75 5.18 1.42
CA ASN A 62 15.56 5.60 2.55
C ASN A 62 16.92 6.18 2.11
N PHE A 63 17.53 5.64 1.04
CA PHE A 63 18.78 6.20 0.50
C PHE A 63 18.56 7.48 -0.31
N LEU A 64 17.46 7.57 -1.06
CA LEU A 64 17.13 8.75 -1.85
C LEU A 64 16.88 9.97 -0.96
N ASP A 65 16.32 9.78 0.25
CA ASP A 65 16.12 10.87 1.20
C ASP A 65 17.43 11.49 1.73
N LEU A 66 18.58 10.81 1.54
CA LEU A 66 19.90 11.32 1.94
C LEU A 66 20.53 12.27 0.91
N VAL A 67 20.02 12.31 -0.33
CA VAL A 67 20.59 13.15 -1.39
C VAL A 67 19.75 14.42 -1.60
N PRO A 68 20.34 15.55 -2.03
CA PRO A 68 19.63 16.85 -2.10
C PRO A 68 18.36 16.86 -2.96
N LYS A 69 18.27 15.97 -3.94
CA LYS A 69 17.11 15.85 -4.82
C LYS A 69 16.00 14.94 -4.26
N GLY A 70 16.25 14.26 -3.15
CA GLY A 70 15.33 13.26 -2.63
C GLY A 70 15.02 12.20 -3.70
N ARG A 71 13.72 11.95 -3.89
CA ARG A 71 13.19 11.04 -4.90
C ARG A 71 13.05 11.67 -6.30
N ASP A 72 13.33 12.96 -6.48
CA ASP A 72 13.23 13.73 -7.75
C ASP A 72 11.90 13.47 -8.49
N GLU A 73 10.78 13.39 -7.76
CA GLU A 73 9.45 13.10 -8.31
C GLU A 73 8.73 14.35 -8.82
N ASP A 74 7.86 14.16 -9.82
CA ASP A 74 6.85 15.14 -10.20
C ASP A 74 5.84 15.31 -9.03
N PRO A 75 5.66 16.52 -8.47
CA PRO A 75 4.72 16.76 -7.38
C PRO A 75 3.26 16.49 -7.76
N ASP A 76 2.91 16.61 -9.04
CA ASP A 76 1.56 16.36 -9.55
C ASP A 76 1.35 14.90 -9.98
N ALA A 77 2.43 14.11 -10.04
CA ALA A 77 2.42 12.72 -10.51
C ALA A 77 3.50 11.87 -9.82
N THR A 78 3.41 11.74 -8.49
CA THR A 78 4.30 10.88 -7.69
C THR A 78 4.30 9.44 -8.24
N MET A 79 5.48 8.79 -8.27
CA MET A 79 5.68 7.43 -8.82
C MET A 79 5.43 7.26 -10.34
N SER A 80 5.23 8.32 -11.13
CA SER A 80 5.04 8.24 -12.59
C SER A 80 6.21 7.61 -13.36
N TRP A 81 7.39 7.57 -12.75
CA TRP A 81 8.60 6.95 -13.27
C TRP A 81 8.63 5.42 -13.09
N VAL A 82 7.77 4.85 -12.24
CA VAL A 82 7.71 3.41 -12.00
C VAL A 82 7.15 2.70 -13.23
N ARG A 83 7.91 1.75 -13.78
CA ARG A 83 7.49 0.91 -14.91
C ARG A 83 7.48 -0.55 -14.47
N HIS A 84 6.48 -1.29 -14.95
CA HIS A 84 6.44 -2.74 -14.74
C HIS A 84 7.63 -3.39 -15.45
N HIS A 85 8.41 -4.19 -14.72
CA HIS A 85 9.66 -4.76 -15.23
C HIS A 85 9.49 -5.70 -16.43
N ASP A 86 8.29 -6.23 -16.66
CA ASP A 86 8.07 -7.25 -17.69
C ASP A 86 7.07 -6.83 -18.78
N ARG A 87 6.81 -5.52 -18.95
CA ARG A 87 5.90 -5.00 -20.01
C ARG A 87 6.62 -4.19 -21.07
N TYR A 88 7.83 -4.62 -21.45
CA TYR A 88 8.65 -3.99 -22.50
C TYR A 88 8.52 -4.73 -23.83
#